data_AF-A0A942IJG1-F1
#
_entry.id   AF-A0A942IJG1-F1
#
_cell.length_a   1.000
_cell.length_b   1.000
_cell.length_c   1.000
_cell.angle_alpha   90.00
_cell.angle_beta   90.00
_cell.angle_gamma   90.00
#
_symmetry.space_group_name_H-M   'P 1'
#
loop_
_entity.id
_entity.type
_entity.pdbx_description
1 polymer ?
#
loop_
_entity_poly.entity_id
_entity_poly.type
_entity_poly.pdbx_seq_one_letter_code
_entity_poly.pdbx_strand_id
1 'polypeptide(L)'
;GGFNVPMGSYKNPTICDSDNLLAVSKSLQGVRIVCGDYKESGDFIDNKTFAYFDPPYRPLSVTSSFTSYAQDGFDDEKQVELACFIKEMSRKGACVVASNSDPKNTDENDNTLGEQRKFYITIEETVSDTFEVITDNIESAKRIAIDKYKSGKFVLEPGFLTDKKMQVVDKKNNLLSDWEEI
;
A
#
# COMPACT_ATOMS: atom_id res chain seq x y z
N GLY A 1 -7.10 26.13 -25.17
CA GLY A 1 -8.34 26.15 -24.37
C GLY A 1 -9.37 27.16 -24.84
N GLY A 2 -9.86 27.07 -26.08
CA GLY A 2 -11.14 27.70 -26.42
C GLY A 2 -12.28 26.79 -25.96
N PHE A 3 -13.39 27.35 -25.49
CA PHE A 3 -14.57 26.56 -25.13
C PHE A 3 -15.19 25.96 -26.40
N ASN A 4 -15.30 24.62 -26.44
CA ASN A 4 -15.73 23.87 -27.62
C ASN A 4 -16.90 22.91 -27.33
N VAL A 5 -17.60 23.07 -26.21
CA VAL A 5 -18.77 22.25 -25.86
C VAL A 5 -19.94 22.63 -26.78
N PRO A 6 -20.57 21.67 -27.49
CA PRO A 6 -21.69 21.95 -28.38
C PRO A 6 -22.95 22.35 -27.61
N MET A 7 -23.90 22.98 -28.33
CA MET A 7 -25.20 23.34 -27.75
C MET A 7 -25.95 22.08 -27.30
N GLY A 8 -26.36 22.04 -26.02
CA GLY A 8 -27.18 20.97 -25.48
C GLY A 8 -28.62 21.01 -25.99
N SER A 9 -29.32 19.86 -25.98
CA SER A 9 -30.70 19.71 -26.46
C SER A 9 -31.78 20.01 -25.39
N TYR A 10 -31.43 20.77 -24.36
CA TYR A 10 -32.32 21.07 -23.24
C TYR A 10 -33.46 22.00 -23.66
N LYS A 11 -34.71 21.61 -23.38
CA LYS A 11 -35.91 22.38 -23.75
C LYS A 11 -36.07 23.70 -22.98
N ASN A 12 -35.70 23.69 -21.71
CA ASN A 12 -35.76 24.87 -20.83
C ASN A 12 -34.69 24.75 -19.73
N PRO A 13 -33.40 24.98 -20.05
CA PRO A 13 -32.35 24.89 -19.06
C PRO A 13 -32.50 26.01 -18.01
N THR A 14 -32.29 25.69 -16.74
CA THR A 14 -32.17 26.72 -15.70
C THR A 14 -30.90 27.52 -15.96
N ILE A 15 -31.07 28.74 -16.46
CA ILE A 15 -29.94 29.64 -16.76
C ILE A 15 -29.50 30.48 -15.56
N CYS A 16 -30.39 30.64 -14.57
CA CYS A 16 -30.14 31.38 -13.35
C CYS A 16 -30.85 30.70 -12.19
N ASP A 17 -30.07 30.26 -11.21
CA ASP A 17 -30.53 29.72 -9.95
C ASP A 17 -30.04 30.65 -8.84
N SER A 18 -30.80 31.72 -8.58
CA SER A 18 -30.40 32.79 -7.65
C SER A 18 -30.21 32.27 -6.23
N ASP A 19 -31.07 31.36 -5.79
CA ASP A 19 -31.05 30.84 -4.43
C ASP A 19 -29.81 29.97 -4.23
N ASN A 20 -29.46 29.14 -5.21
CA ASN A 20 -28.23 28.37 -5.18
C ASN A 20 -26.97 29.27 -5.22
N LEU A 21 -26.96 30.32 -6.07
CA LEU A 21 -25.83 31.27 -6.14
C LEU A 21 -25.59 31.96 -4.79
N LEU A 22 -26.67 32.40 -4.12
CA LEU A 22 -26.59 33.01 -2.79
C LEU A 22 -26.15 32.00 -1.73
N ALA A 23 -26.64 30.76 -1.80
CA ALA A 23 -26.22 29.69 -0.89
C ALA A 23 -24.73 29.36 -1.02
N VAL A 24 -24.22 29.20 -2.25
CA VAL A 24 -22.80 28.97 -2.52
C VAL A 24 -21.95 30.15 -2.04
N SER A 25 -22.38 31.39 -2.33
CA SER A 25 -21.69 32.60 -1.87
C SER A 25 -21.54 32.64 -0.35
N LYS A 26 -22.59 32.24 0.38
CA LYS A 26 -22.58 32.14 1.84
C LYS A 26 -21.65 31.02 2.34
N SER A 27 -21.65 29.85 1.69
CA SER A 27 -20.81 28.71 2.07
C SER A 27 -19.33 28.94 1.83
N LEU A 28 -18.97 29.73 0.82
CA LEU A 28 -17.57 30.02 0.48
C LEU A 28 -16.96 31.16 1.30
N GLN A 29 -17.69 31.73 2.28
CA GLN A 29 -17.12 32.74 3.16
C GLN A 29 -15.96 32.17 3.98
N GLY A 30 -14.80 32.84 3.95
CA GLY A 30 -13.59 32.39 4.62
C GLY A 30 -12.83 31.27 3.89
N VAL A 31 -13.24 30.89 2.67
CA VAL A 31 -12.55 29.89 1.85
C VAL A 31 -11.48 30.55 0.99
N ARG A 32 -10.27 29.99 0.99
CA ARG A 32 -9.22 30.36 0.03
C ARG A 32 -9.30 29.45 -1.19
N ILE A 33 -9.64 30.03 -2.35
CA ILE A 33 -9.68 29.32 -3.63
C ILE A 33 -8.36 29.56 -4.35
N VAL A 34 -7.71 28.47 -4.77
CA VAL A 34 -6.42 28.49 -5.47
C VAL A 34 -6.59 27.78 -6.80
N CYS A 35 -6.07 28.39 -7.88
CA CYS A 35 -6.00 27.79 -9.20
C CYS A 35 -4.53 27.46 -9.46
N GLY A 36 -4.18 26.17 -9.43
CA GLY A 36 -2.80 25.69 -9.52
C GLY A 36 -2.74 24.16 -9.53
N ASP A 37 -1.53 23.61 -9.61
CA ASP A 37 -1.32 22.17 -9.51
C ASP A 37 -1.61 21.69 -8.08
N TYR A 38 -2.17 20.49 -7.92
CA TYR A 38 -2.48 19.94 -6.59
C TYR A 38 -1.24 19.84 -5.69
N LYS A 39 -0.03 19.73 -6.25
CA LYS A 39 1.23 19.67 -5.50
C LYS A 39 1.49 20.94 -4.70
N GLU A 40 1.01 22.10 -5.16
CA GLU A 40 1.10 23.37 -4.43
C GLU A 40 0.33 23.33 -3.09
N SER A 41 -0.63 22.41 -2.95
CA SER A 41 -1.31 22.20 -1.66
C SER A 41 -0.37 21.72 -0.56
N GLY A 42 0.76 21.10 -0.91
CA GLY A 42 1.74 20.59 0.03
C GLY A 42 2.40 21.67 0.89
N ASP A 43 2.32 22.94 0.47
CA ASP A 43 2.87 24.08 1.21
C ASP A 43 2.02 24.48 2.42
N PHE A 44 0.72 24.17 2.41
CA PHE A 44 -0.20 24.50 3.49
C PHE A 44 -0.83 23.29 4.18
N ILE A 45 -0.58 22.08 3.69
CA ILE A 45 -0.97 20.84 4.37
C ILE A 45 0.02 20.51 5.48
N ASP A 46 -0.50 20.35 6.70
CA ASP A 46 0.25 20.02 7.90
C ASP A 46 -0.46 18.96 8.77
N ASN A 47 0.07 18.72 9.98
CA ASN A 47 -0.49 17.76 10.94
C ASN A 47 -1.84 18.16 11.57
N LYS A 48 -2.37 19.34 11.24
CA LYS A 48 -3.71 19.80 11.64
C LYS A 48 -4.68 19.80 10.47
N THR A 49 -4.25 19.33 9.31
CA THR A 49 -5.03 19.34 8.08
C THR A 49 -5.75 18.02 7.86
N PHE A 50 -7.02 18.12 7.49
CA PHE A 50 -7.76 17.04 6.85
C PHE A 50 -7.81 17.34 5.35
N ALA A 51 -7.22 16.47 4.53
CA ALA A 51 -7.13 16.64 3.09
C ALA A 51 -7.99 15.59 2.36
N TYR A 52 -8.88 16.07 1.50
CA TYR A 52 -9.68 15.24 0.62
C TYR A 52 -9.24 15.44 -0.84
N PHE A 53 -8.86 14.35 -1.51
CA PHE A 53 -8.42 14.35 -2.90
C PHE A 53 -9.44 13.65 -3.79
N ASP A 54 -9.99 14.37 -4.76
CA ASP A 54 -10.95 13.85 -5.76
C ASP A 54 -10.40 14.12 -7.17
N PRO A 55 -9.39 13.36 -7.63
CA PRO A 55 -8.79 13.54 -8.95
C PRO A 55 -9.75 13.14 -10.06
N PRO A 56 -9.45 13.47 -11.34
CA PRO A 56 -10.12 12.83 -12.46
C PRO A 56 -10.04 11.30 -12.34
N TYR A 57 -11.19 10.62 -12.44
CA TYR A 57 -11.24 9.17 -12.22
C TYR A 57 -10.56 8.44 -13.37
N ARG A 58 -9.85 7.37 -13.03
CA ARG A 58 -9.28 6.47 -14.03
C ARG A 58 -10.43 5.85 -14.85
N PRO A 59 -10.44 5.99 -16.19
CA PRO A 59 -11.47 5.39 -17.04
C PRO A 59 -11.48 3.86 -16.89
N LEU A 60 -12.67 3.27 -16.75
CA LEU A 60 -12.84 1.82 -16.60
C LEU A 60 -12.96 1.07 -17.93
N SER A 61 -13.13 1.80 -19.04
CA SER A 61 -13.14 1.23 -20.39
C SER A 61 -12.51 2.17 -21.41
N VAL A 62 -11.93 1.62 -22.48
CA VAL A 62 -11.32 2.38 -23.59
C VAL A 62 -12.32 3.36 -24.23
N THR A 63 -13.62 3.04 -24.21
CA THR A 63 -14.71 3.84 -24.77
C THR A 63 -15.30 4.87 -23.81
N SER A 64 -15.02 4.78 -22.50
CA SER A 64 -15.46 5.75 -21.48
C SER A 64 -14.59 7.01 -21.40
N SER A 65 -13.58 7.11 -22.27
CA SER A 65 -12.59 8.20 -22.38
C SER A 65 -13.16 9.58 -22.74
N PHE A 66 -14.48 9.73 -22.82
CA PHE A 66 -15.14 10.99 -23.21
C PHE A 66 -15.26 12.03 -22.06
N THR A 67 -14.63 11.79 -20.92
CA THR A 67 -14.49 12.77 -19.83
C THR A 67 -13.17 13.55 -19.98
N SER A 68 -13.06 14.35 -21.06
CA SER A 68 -11.92 15.23 -21.31
C SER A 68 -11.95 16.44 -20.36
N TYR A 69 -11.61 16.22 -19.09
CA TYR A 69 -11.46 17.29 -18.10
C TYR A 69 -10.08 17.97 -18.15
N ALA A 70 -9.09 17.33 -18.78
CA ALA A 70 -7.75 17.87 -18.97
C ALA A 70 -7.30 17.64 -20.42
N GLN A 71 -6.89 18.72 -21.09
CA GLN A 71 -6.38 18.68 -22.47
C GLN A 71 -5.12 17.78 -22.59
N ASP A 72 -4.41 17.58 -21.47
CA ASP A 72 -3.18 16.78 -21.35
C ASP A 72 -3.37 15.42 -20.62
N GLY A 73 -4.61 15.06 -20.26
CA GLY A 73 -4.92 13.78 -19.60
C GLY A 73 -4.48 13.67 -18.14
N PHE A 74 -5.17 12.81 -17.37
CA PHE A 74 -4.76 12.39 -16.03
C PHE A 74 -4.68 10.86 -16.04
N ASP A 75 -3.58 10.37 -16.62
CA ASP A 75 -3.34 8.96 -16.91
C ASP A 75 -2.81 8.18 -15.70
N ASP A 76 -2.50 6.90 -15.90
CA ASP A 76 -2.01 6.01 -14.84
C ASP A 76 -0.71 6.53 -14.20
N GLU A 77 0.16 7.20 -14.96
CA GLU A 77 1.37 7.83 -14.41
C GLU A 77 1.01 8.97 -13.46
N LYS A 78 0.03 9.81 -13.83
CA LYS A 78 -0.48 10.88 -12.94
C LYS A 78 -1.22 10.35 -11.72
N GLN A 79 -1.93 9.22 -11.85
CA GLN A 79 -2.53 8.53 -10.70
C GLN A 79 -1.45 8.05 -9.71
N VAL A 80 -0.35 7.48 -10.22
CA VAL A 80 0.79 7.05 -9.39
C VAL A 80 1.49 8.24 -8.74
N GLU A 81 1.73 9.33 -9.48
CA GLU A 81 2.30 10.57 -8.94
C GLU A 81 1.45 11.11 -7.78
N LEU A 82 0.11 11.15 -7.95
CA LEU A 82 -0.81 11.59 -6.91
C LEU A 82 -0.78 10.66 -5.70
N ALA A 83 -0.75 9.34 -5.89
CA ALA A 83 -0.65 8.39 -4.78
C ALA A 83 0.63 8.58 -3.96
N CYS A 84 1.76 8.88 -4.61
CA CYS A 84 3.02 9.22 -3.94
C CYS A 84 2.88 10.53 -3.15
N PHE A 85 2.28 11.56 -3.74
CA PHE A 85 2.04 12.83 -3.07
C PHE A 85 1.14 12.69 -1.84
N ILE A 86 0.03 11.95 -1.93
CA ILE A 86 -0.88 11.69 -0.81
C ILE A 86 -0.14 10.97 0.33
N LYS A 87 0.72 9.99 0.02
CA LYS A 87 1.56 9.31 1.02
C LYS A 87 2.51 10.28 1.71
N GLU A 88 3.10 11.22 0.98
CA GLU A 88 3.93 12.26 1.57
C GLU A 88 3.13 13.17 2.51
N MET A 89 1.93 13.60 2.11
CA MET A 89 1.06 14.43 2.96
C MET A 89 0.64 13.69 4.24
N SER A 90 0.35 12.39 4.14
CA SER A 90 0.09 11.56 5.31
C SER A 90 1.31 11.46 6.23
N ARG A 91 2.53 11.35 5.69
CA ARG A 91 3.78 11.36 6.49
C ARG A 91 4.04 12.70 7.18
N LYS A 92 3.57 13.83 6.62
CA LYS A 92 3.56 15.14 7.30
C LYS A 92 2.58 15.20 8.48
N GLY A 93 1.76 14.18 8.67
CA GLY A 93 0.81 14.04 9.77
C GLY A 93 -0.63 14.44 9.41
N ALA A 94 -0.91 14.77 8.14
CA ALA A 94 -2.26 15.09 7.71
C ALA A 94 -3.16 13.84 7.73
N CYS A 95 -4.43 14.03 8.07
CA CYS A 95 -5.45 13.00 7.84
C CYS A 95 -5.90 13.09 6.37
N VAL A 96 -5.70 12.03 5.60
CA VAL A 96 -5.95 12.04 4.16
C VAL A 96 -7.04 11.06 3.77
N VAL A 97 -7.92 11.49 2.87
CA VAL A 97 -8.93 10.66 2.20
C VAL A 97 -8.86 10.93 0.71
N ALA A 98 -8.96 9.89 -0.11
CA ALA A 98 -9.02 10.03 -1.55
C ALA A 98 -10.13 9.15 -2.14
N SER A 99 -10.81 9.67 -3.16
CA SER A 99 -11.78 8.93 -3.99
C SER A 99 -11.18 8.61 -5.36
N ASN A 100 -11.56 7.46 -5.91
CA ASN A 100 -11.24 7.08 -7.29
C ASN A 100 -12.22 6.00 -7.78
N SER A 101 -12.11 5.63 -9.05
CA SER A 101 -12.78 4.45 -9.59
C SER A 101 -12.17 3.16 -9.04
N ASP A 102 -12.97 2.08 -8.98
CA ASP A 102 -12.50 0.74 -8.65
C ASP A 102 -12.28 -0.05 -9.95
N PRO A 103 -11.04 -0.16 -10.46
CA PRO A 103 -10.75 -0.84 -11.71
C PRO A 103 -11.07 -2.34 -11.66
N LYS A 104 -11.11 -2.92 -10.45
CA LYS A 104 -11.43 -4.33 -10.27
C LYS A 104 -12.89 -4.68 -10.47
N ASN A 105 -13.76 -3.68 -10.44
CA ASN A 105 -15.17 -3.88 -10.80
C ASN A 105 -15.33 -4.22 -12.31
N THR A 106 -14.34 -3.88 -13.13
CA THR A 106 -14.33 -4.18 -14.57
C THR A 106 -13.28 -5.22 -14.98
N ASP A 107 -12.11 -5.25 -14.32
CA ASP A 107 -11.08 -6.25 -14.52
C ASP A 107 -10.45 -6.64 -13.18
N GLU A 108 -10.78 -7.82 -12.67
CA GLU A 108 -10.29 -8.34 -11.39
C GLU A 108 -8.75 -8.41 -11.29
N ASN A 109 -8.05 -8.44 -12.44
CA ASN A 109 -6.58 -8.50 -12.50
C ASN A 109 -5.91 -7.11 -12.57
N ASP A 110 -6.68 -6.02 -12.66
CA ASP A 110 -6.15 -4.68 -12.69
C ASP A 110 -5.62 -4.27 -11.32
N ASN A 111 -4.29 -4.20 -11.21
CA ASN A 111 -3.56 -3.91 -9.98
C ASN A 111 -2.89 -2.52 -10.00
N THR A 112 -3.25 -1.65 -10.93
CA THR A 112 -2.60 -0.34 -11.17
C THR A 112 -2.66 0.60 -9.96
N LEU A 113 -3.74 0.56 -9.18
CA LEU A 113 -3.91 1.39 -7.97
C LEU A 113 -3.31 0.79 -6.69
N GLY A 114 -2.55 -0.30 -6.81
CA GLY A 114 -1.72 -0.86 -5.75
C GLY A 114 -2.47 -1.79 -4.80
N GLU A 115 -2.22 -3.10 -4.91
CA GLU A 115 -2.53 -4.04 -3.85
C GLU A 115 -1.44 -4.05 -2.77
N GLN A 116 -1.83 -4.04 -1.50
CA GLN A 116 -0.99 -4.62 -0.45
C GLN A 116 -0.94 -6.14 -0.67
N ARG A 117 0.23 -6.66 -1.04
CA ARG A 117 0.44 -8.11 -1.14
C ARG A 117 0.68 -8.71 0.24
N LYS A 118 -0.01 -9.81 0.54
CA LYS A 118 0.27 -10.62 1.73
C LYS A 118 1.45 -11.53 1.45
N PHE A 119 2.49 -11.43 2.27
CA PHE A 119 3.65 -12.32 2.24
C PHE A 119 3.63 -13.23 3.46
N TYR A 120 4.13 -14.46 3.32
CA TYR A 120 4.36 -15.39 4.41
C TYR A 120 5.88 -15.56 4.55
N ILE A 121 6.38 -15.53 5.80
CA ILE A 121 7.81 -15.59 6.09
C ILE A 121 8.03 -16.74 7.06
N THR A 122 9.00 -17.60 6.74
CA THR A 122 9.49 -18.64 7.66
C THR A 122 10.83 -18.21 8.21
N ILE A 123 11.01 -18.35 9.53
CA ILE A 123 12.27 -18.11 10.23
C ILE A 123 12.72 -19.44 10.83
N GLU A 124 13.98 -19.81 10.59
CA GLU A 124 14.63 -20.97 11.18
C GLU A 124 15.80 -20.50 12.04
N GLU A 125 15.85 -20.98 13.28
CA GLU A 125 16.90 -20.72 14.26
C GLU A 125 17.56 -22.04 14.62
N THR A 126 18.87 -22.16 14.37
CA THR A 126 19.63 -23.36 14.74
C THR A 126 20.33 -23.10 16.07
N VAL A 127 20.10 -23.98 17.04
CA VAL A 127 20.78 -23.95 18.34
C VAL A 127 21.74 -25.13 18.49
N SER A 128 22.86 -24.91 19.16
CA SER A 128 23.83 -25.96 19.48
C SER A 128 24.28 -25.87 20.92
N ASP A 129 24.64 -27.02 21.51
CA ASP A 129 25.25 -27.07 22.83
C ASP A 129 26.26 -28.24 22.89
N THR A 130 27.18 -28.18 23.84
CA THR A 130 28.24 -29.19 24.02
C THR A 130 28.05 -29.95 25.31
N PHE A 131 27.97 -31.28 25.21
CA PHE A 131 27.76 -32.15 26.37
C PHE A 131 28.94 -33.09 26.57
N GLU A 132 29.31 -33.31 27.84
CA GLU A 132 30.33 -34.27 28.20
C GLU A 132 29.76 -35.71 28.29
N VAL A 133 30.47 -36.65 27.68
CA VAL A 133 30.22 -38.09 27.78
C VAL A 133 31.53 -38.80 28.06
N ILE A 134 31.58 -39.54 29.17
CA ILE A 134 32.74 -40.34 29.57
C ILE A 134 32.53 -41.77 29.08
N THR A 135 33.40 -42.24 28.19
CA THR A 135 33.39 -43.60 27.64
C THR A 135 34.75 -43.93 27.02
N ASP A 136 34.97 -45.20 26.69
CA ASP A 136 36.18 -45.74 26.07
C ASP A 136 36.30 -45.54 24.54
N ASN A 137 35.20 -45.28 23.82
CA ASN A 137 35.21 -45.14 22.36
C ASN A 137 34.09 -44.24 21.79
N ILE A 138 34.26 -43.79 20.54
CA ILE A 138 33.36 -42.83 19.85
C ILE A 138 31.96 -43.42 19.57
N GLU A 139 31.85 -44.70 19.24
CA GLU A 139 30.56 -45.36 18.97
C GLU A 139 29.69 -45.39 20.24
N SER A 140 30.28 -45.77 21.37
CA SER A 140 29.64 -45.71 22.69
C SER A 140 29.23 -44.27 23.03
N ALA A 141 30.09 -43.28 22.73
CA ALA A 141 29.80 -41.87 23.02
C ALA A 141 28.55 -41.40 22.26
N LYS A 142 28.45 -41.73 20.96
CA LYS A 142 27.27 -41.43 20.13
C LYS A 142 26.01 -42.11 20.66
N ARG A 143 26.08 -43.39 21.01
CA ARG A 143 24.93 -44.13 21.55
C ARG A 143 24.45 -43.53 22.87
N ILE A 144 25.37 -43.18 23.78
CA ILE A 144 25.03 -42.54 25.06
C ILE A 144 24.43 -41.15 24.83
N ALA A 145 24.98 -40.36 23.91
CA ALA A 145 24.44 -39.03 23.59
C ALA A 145 23.00 -39.11 23.06
N ILE A 146 22.72 -40.04 22.15
CA ILE A 146 21.36 -40.25 21.61
C ILE A 146 20.40 -40.68 22.71
N ASP A 147 20.81 -41.61 23.59
CA ASP A 147 19.97 -42.07 24.70
C ASP A 147 19.69 -40.93 25.71
N LYS A 148 20.71 -40.15 26.07
CA LYS A 148 20.56 -38.99 26.96
C LYS A 148 19.69 -37.89 26.34
N TYR A 149 19.79 -37.64 25.04
CA TYR A 149 18.90 -36.69 24.35
C TYR A 149 17.46 -37.18 24.33
N LYS A 150 17.22 -38.44 23.94
CA LYS A 150 15.87 -39.03 23.90
C LYS A 150 15.22 -39.14 25.28
N SER A 151 16.01 -39.34 26.33
CA SER A 151 15.53 -39.36 27.71
C SER A 151 15.39 -37.97 28.36
N GLY A 152 15.72 -36.89 27.63
CA GLY A 152 15.64 -35.52 28.12
C GLY A 152 16.73 -35.14 29.14
N LYS A 153 17.81 -35.92 29.26
CA LYS A 153 18.96 -35.59 30.10
C LYS A 153 19.92 -34.61 29.42
N PHE A 154 20.00 -34.64 28.10
CA PHE A 154 20.65 -33.60 27.30
C PHE A 154 19.55 -32.70 26.74
N VAL A 155 19.50 -31.47 27.23
CA VAL A 155 18.50 -30.47 26.86
C VAL A 155 19.26 -29.35 26.16
N LEU A 156 18.86 -29.03 24.93
CA LEU A 156 19.35 -27.85 24.26
C LEU A 156 18.67 -26.64 24.90
N GLU A 157 19.45 -25.83 25.61
CA GLU A 157 18.96 -24.55 26.11
C GLU A 157 18.73 -23.60 24.90
N PRO A 158 17.71 -22.71 24.94
CA PRO A 158 17.44 -21.74 23.87
C PRO A 158 18.57 -20.74 23.56
N GLY A 159 19.76 -20.87 24.18
CA GLY A 159 20.71 -19.77 24.34
C GLY A 159 21.83 -19.66 23.31
N PHE A 160 22.30 -20.75 22.72
CA PHE A 160 23.43 -20.70 21.76
C PHE A 160 22.94 -20.82 20.32
N LEU A 161 22.49 -19.68 19.78
CA LEU A 161 22.12 -19.54 18.37
C LEU A 161 23.38 -19.57 17.50
N THR A 162 23.43 -20.51 16.56
CA THR A 162 24.56 -20.65 15.63
C THR A 162 24.24 -20.17 14.23
N ASP A 163 22.97 -20.15 13.86
CA ASP A 163 22.52 -19.75 12.54
C ASP A 163 21.09 -19.20 12.62
N LYS A 164 20.82 -18.13 11.87
CA LYS A 164 19.49 -17.56 11.74
C LYS A 164 19.26 -17.19 10.28
N LYS A 165 18.18 -17.71 9.73
CA LYS A 165 17.83 -17.49 8.33
C LYS A 165 16.33 -17.30 8.15
N MET A 166 15.96 -16.52 7.15
CA MET A 166 14.58 -16.34 6.71
C MET A 166 14.41 -16.67 5.23
N GLN A 167 13.18 -16.97 4.85
CA GLN A 167 12.77 -17.05 3.46
C GLN A 167 11.30 -16.64 3.32
N VAL A 168 10.94 -16.19 2.12
CA VAL A 168 9.56 -15.90 1.74
C VAL A 168 8.93 -17.16 1.15
N VAL A 169 7.73 -17.48 1.62
CA VAL A 169 6.94 -18.62 1.16
C VAL A 169 5.53 -18.19 0.74
N ASP A 170 4.84 -19.06 0.00
CA ASP A 170 3.42 -18.89 -0.28
C ASP A 170 2.55 -19.42 0.89
N LYS A 171 1.23 -19.28 0.78
CA LYS A 171 0.26 -19.75 1.79
C LYS A 171 0.30 -21.27 2.03
N LYS A 172 0.86 -22.04 1.11
CA LYS A 172 1.02 -23.50 1.19
C LYS A 172 2.45 -23.89 1.61
N ASN A 173 3.26 -22.94 2.06
CA ASN A 173 4.68 -23.09 2.40
C ASN A 173 5.58 -23.50 1.22
N ASN A 174 5.19 -23.22 -0.03
CA ASN A 174 6.10 -23.37 -1.16
C ASN A 174 7.10 -22.21 -1.19
N LEU A 175 8.34 -22.51 -1.55
CA LEU A 175 9.45 -21.55 -1.62
C LEU A 175 9.20 -20.49 -2.68
N LEU A 176 9.32 -19.21 -2.30
CA LEU A 176 9.27 -18.06 -3.21
C LEU A 176 10.59 -17.29 -3.26
N SER A 177 11.48 -17.49 -2.30
CA SER A 177 12.84 -16.97 -2.28
C SER A 177 13.80 -18.04 -1.77
N ASP A 178 15.09 -17.81 -2.00
CA ASP A 178 16.15 -18.53 -1.30
C ASP A 178 16.22 -18.11 0.18
N TRP A 179 16.97 -18.89 0.98
CA TRP A 179 17.28 -18.53 2.36
C TRP A 179 18.25 -17.35 2.41
N GLU A 180 17.95 -16.40 3.29
CA GLU A 180 18.79 -15.25 3.60
C GLU A 180 19.19 -15.29 5.08
N GLU A 181 20.47 -15.06 5.38
CA GLU A 181 20.96 -14.89 6.76
C GLU A 181 20.36 -13.62 7.39
N ILE A 182 19.99 -13.70 8.67
CA ILE A 182 19.40 -12.61 9.47
C ILE A 182 20.40 -12.11 10.51
#